data_AF-A0A8T4TCT1-F1
#
_entry.id   AF-A0A8T4TCT1-F1
#
_cell.length_a   1.000
_cell.length_b   1.000
_cell.length_c   1.000
_cell.angle_alpha   90.00
_cell.angle_beta   90.00
_cell.angle_gamma   90.00
#
_symmetry.space_group_name_H-M   'P 1'
#
loop_
_entity.id
_entity.type
_entity.pdbx_description
1 polymer ?
#
loop_
_entity_poly.entity_id
_entity_poly.type
_entity_poly.pdbx_seq_one_letter_code
_entity_poly.pdbx_strand_id
1 'polypeptide(L)'
;MDQKRDFAILGFVIVGILAVFIFQNVQLSGQASRNVVSSVELEEDEHLFRIGEKKIIDDDAVALIEVGDSNEVLVDVNGIVKSVDEYGIRVINDVQVESVAVSSNSAILRIFNLGKKEKTCSDSDNGDIYLRGKCVDRFYPDGTEDFCDFNNLKEYNCGYDAYIDEVHCLKQVVECGDGCGSGACIAK
;
A
#
# COMPACT_ATOMS: atom_id res chain seq x y z
N MET A 1 -13.21 -39.81 -70.83
CA MET A 1 -12.86 -39.39 -69.45
C MET A 1 -14.01 -39.82 -68.56
N ASP A 2 -13.78 -40.79 -67.67
CA ASP A 2 -14.82 -41.49 -66.93
C ASP A 2 -15.33 -40.66 -65.75
N GLN A 3 -16.54 -40.10 -65.92
CA GLN A 3 -17.25 -39.27 -64.95
C GLN A 3 -17.31 -39.91 -63.54
N LYS A 4 -17.37 -41.25 -63.46
CA LYS A 4 -17.38 -42.00 -62.19
C LYS A 4 -16.06 -41.91 -61.41
N ARG A 5 -14.92 -41.81 -62.12
CA ARG A 5 -13.59 -41.71 -61.50
C ARG A 5 -13.38 -40.31 -60.92
N ASP A 6 -13.88 -39.28 -61.61
CA ASP A 6 -13.76 -37.89 -61.18
C ASP A 6 -14.62 -37.60 -59.93
N PHE A 7 -15.82 -38.21 -59.83
CA PHE A 7 -16.64 -38.13 -58.61
C PHE A 7 -16.01 -38.84 -57.41
N ALA A 8 -15.35 -39.99 -57.62
CA ALA A 8 -14.66 -40.69 -56.54
C ALA A 8 -13.47 -39.87 -56.01
N ILE A 9 -12.68 -39.27 -56.91
CA ILE A 9 -11.54 -38.42 -56.54
C ILE A 9 -12.03 -37.19 -55.76
N LEU A 10 -13.09 -36.53 -56.22
CA LEU A 10 -13.67 -35.38 -55.54
C LEU A 10 -14.16 -35.73 -54.12
N GLY A 11 -14.77 -36.90 -53.94
CA GLY A 11 -15.18 -37.40 -52.64
C GLY A 11 -14.02 -37.58 -51.66
N PHE A 12 -12.91 -38.16 -52.12
CA PHE A 12 -11.70 -38.32 -51.28
C PHE A 12 -11.06 -36.98 -50.90
N VAL A 13 -11.05 -36.00 -51.80
CA VAL A 13 -10.54 -34.65 -51.50
C VAL A 13 -11.37 -33.97 -50.40
N ILE A 14 -12.70 -34.06 -50.48
CA ILE A 14 -13.59 -33.44 -49.49
C ILE A 14 -13.41 -34.07 -48.11
N VAL A 15 -13.32 -35.41 -48.03
CA VAL A 15 -13.10 -36.11 -46.76
C VAL A 15 -11.73 -35.77 -46.17
N GLY A 16 -10.69 -35.65 -47.01
CA GLY A 16 -9.36 -35.21 -46.58
C GLY A 16 -9.35 -33.80 -45.99
N ILE A 17 -10.04 -32.85 -46.62
CA ILE A 17 -10.14 -31.46 -46.12
C ILE A 17 -10.90 -31.43 -44.79
N LEU A 18 -12.00 -32.18 -44.66
CA LEU A 18 -12.77 -32.27 -43.41
C LEU A 18 -11.95 -32.87 -42.27
N ALA A 19 -11.14 -33.90 -42.54
CA ALA A 19 -10.26 -34.49 -41.54
C ALA A 19 -9.18 -33.51 -41.04
N VAL A 20 -8.61 -32.69 -41.94
CA VAL A 20 -7.65 -31.63 -41.56
C VAL A 20 -8.31 -30.55 -40.71
N PHE A 21 -9.52 -30.11 -41.06
CA PHE A 21 -10.27 -29.13 -40.27
C PHE A 21 -10.60 -29.65 -38.86
N ILE A 22 -11.00 -30.91 -38.73
CA ILE A 22 -11.28 -31.50 -37.41
C ILE A 22 -9.98 -31.62 -36.59
N PHE A 23 -8.87 -32.07 -37.19
CA PHE A 23 -7.58 -32.16 -36.49
C PHE A 23 -7.05 -30.80 -36.02
N GLN A 24 -7.21 -29.74 -36.82
CA GLN A 24 -6.81 -28.39 -36.41
C GLN A 24 -7.67 -27.85 -35.25
N ASN A 25 -8.97 -28.15 -35.22
CA ASN A 25 -9.84 -27.71 -34.14
C ASN A 25 -9.64 -28.51 -32.83
N VAL A 26 -9.31 -29.81 -32.92
CA VAL A 26 -9.08 -30.64 -31.73
C VAL A 26 -7.75 -30.30 -31.03
N GLN A 27 -6.73 -29.85 -31.78
CA GLN A 27 -5.48 -29.37 -31.16
C GLN A 27 -5.60 -27.97 -30.54
N LEU A 28 -6.61 -27.17 -30.92
CA LEU A 28 -6.82 -25.83 -30.37
C LEU A 28 -7.65 -25.81 -29.08
N SER A 29 -8.40 -26.88 -28.74
CA SER A 29 -9.18 -26.94 -27.50
C SER A 29 -8.43 -27.57 -26.32
N GLY A 30 -7.17 -27.98 -26.50
CA GLY A 30 -6.43 -28.83 -25.56
C GLY A 30 -5.48 -28.11 -24.60
N GLN A 31 -5.28 -26.79 -24.72
CA GLN A 31 -4.42 -26.03 -23.80
C GLN A 31 -5.08 -24.71 -23.41
N ALA A 32 -6.21 -24.79 -22.72
CA ALA A 32 -6.48 -23.79 -21.70
C ALA A 32 -5.41 -23.99 -20.63
N SER A 33 -4.25 -23.35 -20.82
CA SER A 33 -3.26 -23.15 -19.77
C SER A 33 -4.02 -22.67 -18.56
N ARG A 34 -4.09 -23.50 -17.52
CA ARG A 34 -4.50 -23.04 -16.19
C ARG A 34 -3.44 -22.02 -15.81
N ASN A 35 -3.71 -20.75 -16.11
CA ASN A 35 -3.08 -19.65 -15.42
C ASN A 35 -3.47 -19.85 -13.95
N VAL A 36 -2.59 -20.48 -13.18
CA VAL A 36 -2.62 -20.40 -11.74
C VAL A 36 -2.35 -18.93 -11.46
N VAL A 37 -3.42 -18.15 -11.40
CA VAL A 37 -3.39 -16.81 -10.83
C VAL A 37 -3.13 -17.05 -9.36
N SER A 38 -1.84 -17.05 -9.01
CA SER A 38 -1.44 -16.86 -7.62
C SER A 38 -1.86 -15.43 -7.31
N SER A 39 -3.02 -15.27 -6.67
CA SER A 39 -3.39 -13.98 -6.09
C SER A 39 -2.41 -13.74 -4.96
N VAL A 40 -1.41 -12.91 -5.21
CA VAL A 40 -0.63 -12.31 -4.13
C VAL A 40 -1.61 -11.38 -3.41
N GLU A 41 -1.93 -11.73 -2.18
CA GLU A 41 -2.71 -10.87 -1.29
C GLU A 41 -1.76 -9.74 -0.87
N LEU A 42 -1.99 -8.55 -1.42
CA LEU A 42 -1.18 -7.36 -1.14
C LEU A 42 -1.65 -6.73 0.18
N GLU A 43 -0.71 -6.19 0.94
CA GLU A 43 -1.03 -5.33 2.09
C GLU A 43 -1.67 -4.00 1.63
N GLU A 44 -2.26 -3.25 2.57
CA GLU A 44 -3.06 -2.04 2.28
C GLU A 44 -2.24 -0.93 1.55
N ASP A 45 -0.94 -0.88 1.84
CA ASP A 45 0.04 0.07 1.31
C ASP A 45 0.92 -0.51 0.18
N GLU A 46 0.67 -1.75 -0.22
CA GLU A 46 1.40 -2.44 -1.27
C GLU A 46 0.69 -2.36 -2.62
N HIS A 47 1.47 -2.01 -3.63
CA HIS A 47 0.95 -1.81 -4.98
C HIS A 47 1.84 -2.51 -6.01
N LEU A 48 1.21 -3.33 -6.85
CA LEU A 48 1.88 -3.91 -8.01
C LEU A 48 2.06 -2.85 -9.10
N PHE A 49 3.29 -2.55 -9.49
CA PHE A 49 3.62 -1.70 -10.63
C PHE A 49 4.22 -2.53 -11.77
N ARG A 50 3.83 -2.22 -13.00
CA ARG A 50 4.54 -2.68 -14.21
C ARG A 50 5.44 -1.57 -14.73
N ILE A 51 6.55 -1.93 -15.37
CA ILE A 51 7.44 -0.94 -15.99
C ILE A 51 6.66 -0.05 -16.97
N GLY A 52 6.78 1.26 -16.81
CA GLY A 52 6.08 2.27 -17.60
C GLY A 52 4.63 2.52 -17.19
N GLU A 53 4.11 1.78 -16.20
CA GLU A 53 2.81 2.05 -15.62
C GLU A 53 2.92 3.16 -14.56
N LYS A 54 2.02 4.13 -14.66
CA LYS A 54 1.89 5.22 -13.70
C LYS A 54 0.60 5.03 -12.89
N LYS A 55 0.71 5.12 -11.57
CA LYS A 55 -0.42 5.10 -10.64
C LYS A 55 -0.48 6.38 -9.84
N ILE A 56 -1.69 6.76 -9.43
CA ILE A 56 -1.91 7.85 -8.50
C ILE A 56 -2.22 7.22 -7.15
N ILE A 57 -1.41 7.52 -6.13
CA ILE A 57 -1.57 7.04 -4.76
C ILE A 57 -1.63 8.26 -3.86
N ASP A 58 -2.77 8.44 -3.18
CA ASP A 58 -3.12 9.56 -2.30
C ASP A 58 -3.08 10.99 -2.88
N ASP A 59 -2.30 11.25 -3.93
CA ASP A 59 -2.20 12.44 -4.80
C ASP A 59 -0.86 12.41 -5.56
N ASP A 60 0.04 11.51 -5.17
CA ASP A 60 1.35 11.34 -5.78
C ASP A 60 1.28 10.44 -7.01
N ALA A 61 1.91 10.92 -8.06
CA ALA A 61 2.11 10.22 -9.30
C ALA A 61 3.37 9.35 -9.18
N VAL A 62 3.17 8.04 -8.99
CA VAL A 62 4.24 7.05 -8.86
C VAL A 62 4.33 6.20 -10.12
N ALA A 63 5.53 5.97 -10.64
CA ALA A 63 5.76 5.09 -11.77
C ALA A 63 7.03 4.24 -11.58
N LEU A 64 6.95 2.98 -11.98
CA LEU A 64 8.12 2.10 -12.07
C LEU A 64 8.81 2.34 -13.41
N ILE A 65 10.08 2.73 -13.38
CA ILE A 65 10.89 3.02 -14.57
C ILE A 65 11.70 1.80 -14.98
N GLU A 66 12.35 1.14 -14.03
CA GLU A 66 13.25 0.02 -14.29
C GLU A 66 13.29 -0.92 -13.09
N VAL A 67 13.56 -2.21 -13.36
CA VAL A 67 13.88 -3.20 -12.33
C VAL A 67 15.37 -3.55 -12.50
N GLY A 68 16.16 -3.24 -11.49
CA GLY A 68 17.57 -3.55 -11.40
C GLY A 68 17.83 -4.94 -10.80
N ASP A 69 19.08 -5.19 -10.46
CA ASP A 69 19.49 -6.42 -9.78
C ASP A 69 19.17 -6.35 -8.27
N SER A 70 19.05 -7.50 -7.61
CA SER A 70 18.97 -7.58 -6.14
C SER A 70 17.83 -6.77 -5.48
N ASN A 71 16.61 -6.84 -6.02
CA ASN A 71 15.41 -6.12 -5.54
C ASN A 71 15.47 -4.59 -5.68
N GLU A 72 16.52 -4.04 -6.29
CA GLU A 72 16.61 -2.61 -6.56
C GLU A 72 15.71 -2.22 -7.75
N VAL A 73 15.01 -1.11 -7.63
CA VAL A 73 14.10 -0.59 -8.65
C VAL A 73 14.27 0.91 -8.83
N LEU A 74 14.11 1.38 -10.06
CA LEU A 74 14.10 2.80 -10.36
C LEU A 74 12.65 3.29 -10.39
N VAL A 75 12.31 4.21 -9.50
CA VAL A 75 10.95 4.73 -9.33
C VAL A 75 10.96 6.24 -9.59
N ASP A 76 9.96 6.70 -10.33
CA ASP A 76 9.61 8.12 -10.49
C ASP A 76 8.44 8.45 -9.56
N VAL A 77 8.65 9.40 -8.64
CA VAL A 77 7.59 10.00 -7.83
C VAL A 77 7.51 11.48 -8.17
N ASN A 78 6.40 11.92 -8.77
CA ASN A 78 6.14 13.31 -9.14
C ASN A 78 7.25 13.99 -9.99
N GLY A 79 7.95 13.22 -10.81
CA GLY A 79 9.07 13.70 -11.64
C GLY A 79 10.44 13.58 -10.97
N ILE A 80 10.52 13.05 -9.74
CA ILE A 80 11.77 12.75 -9.05
C ILE A 80 12.07 11.27 -9.17
N VAL A 81 13.17 10.94 -9.84
CA VAL A 81 13.61 9.57 -10.07
C VAL A 81 14.63 9.15 -9.02
N LYS A 82 14.40 8.01 -8.36
CA LYS A 82 15.30 7.42 -7.35
C LYS A 82 15.41 5.91 -7.48
N SER A 83 16.57 5.40 -7.09
CA SER A 83 16.76 3.97 -6.85
C SER A 83 16.22 3.63 -5.47
N VAL A 84 15.42 2.56 -5.40
CA VAL A 84 14.75 2.08 -4.20
C VAL A 84 15.08 0.60 -4.02
N ASP A 85 15.46 0.20 -2.82
CA ASP A 85 15.71 -1.19 -2.45
C ASP A 85 14.70 -1.65 -1.39
N GLU A 86 14.97 -2.80 -0.78
CA GLU A 86 14.16 -3.39 0.28
C GLU A 86 14.17 -2.61 1.61
N TYR A 87 15.15 -1.73 1.83
CA TYR A 87 15.21 -0.90 3.05
C TYR A 87 14.38 0.37 2.95
N GLY A 88 13.98 0.72 1.73
CA GLY A 88 13.18 1.89 1.45
C GLY A 88 13.97 3.19 1.42
N ILE A 89 13.46 4.14 0.65
CA ILE A 89 14.04 5.46 0.54
C ILE A 89 12.95 6.52 0.48
N ARG A 90 13.24 7.67 1.11
CA ARG A 90 12.47 8.90 0.90
C ARG A 90 12.81 9.48 -0.47
N VAL A 91 11.84 9.48 -1.39
CA VAL A 91 12.04 9.91 -2.79
C VAL A 91 11.89 11.42 -2.93
N ILE A 92 10.77 11.94 -2.47
CA ILE A 92 10.45 13.37 -2.36
C ILE A 92 10.00 13.63 -0.92
N ASN A 93 10.00 14.90 -0.49
CA ASN A 93 9.48 15.29 0.83
C ASN A 93 8.19 14.54 1.11
N ASP A 94 8.23 13.82 2.22
CA ASP A 94 7.12 13.06 2.75
C ASP A 94 6.56 11.91 1.90
N VAL A 95 7.28 11.44 0.87
CA VAL A 95 6.95 10.16 0.21
C VAL A 95 8.12 9.19 0.35
N GLN A 96 7.90 8.08 1.06
CA GLN A 96 8.83 6.97 1.16
C GLN A 96 8.33 5.81 0.29
N VAL A 97 9.27 5.16 -0.38
CA VAL A 97 9.00 4.01 -1.26
C VAL A 97 9.89 2.87 -0.82
N GLU A 98 9.35 1.66 -0.76
CA GLU A 98 10.03 0.41 -0.44
C GLU A 98 9.79 -0.61 -1.55
N SER A 99 10.84 -1.33 -1.95
CA SER A 99 10.75 -2.45 -2.89
C SER A 99 10.47 -3.73 -2.13
N VAL A 100 9.26 -4.28 -2.25
CA VAL A 100 8.85 -5.49 -1.51
C VAL A 100 9.25 -6.75 -2.27
N ALA A 101 8.98 -6.76 -3.58
CA ALA A 101 9.30 -7.89 -4.44
C ALA A 101 9.48 -7.42 -5.88
N VAL A 102 10.42 -8.02 -6.60
CA VAL A 102 10.66 -7.72 -8.02
C VAL A 102 10.48 -8.95 -8.90
N SER A 103 10.08 -8.69 -10.13
CA SER A 103 10.02 -9.61 -11.25
C SER A 103 10.60 -8.92 -12.48
N SER A 104 10.82 -9.65 -13.57
CA SER A 104 11.50 -9.15 -14.78
C SER A 104 10.88 -7.90 -15.41
N ASN A 105 9.61 -7.61 -15.15
CA ASN A 105 8.91 -6.44 -15.71
C ASN A 105 7.96 -5.73 -14.73
N SER A 106 8.01 -6.09 -13.45
CA SER A 106 7.09 -5.58 -12.44
C SER A 106 7.70 -5.62 -11.06
N ALA A 107 7.26 -4.73 -10.19
CA ALA A 107 7.64 -4.72 -8.78
C ALA A 107 6.40 -4.48 -7.91
N ILE A 108 6.39 -5.08 -6.73
CA ILE A 108 5.48 -4.69 -5.64
C ILE A 108 6.22 -3.61 -4.86
N LEU A 109 5.65 -2.42 -4.83
CA LEU A 109 6.19 -1.28 -4.09
C LEU A 109 5.24 -0.95 -2.95
N ARG A 110 5.82 -0.70 -1.77
CA ARG A 110 5.09 -0.12 -0.65
C ARG A 110 5.32 1.38 -0.65
N ILE A 111 4.25 2.17 -0.59
CA ILE A 111 4.29 3.64 -0.72
C ILE A 111 3.72 4.28 0.54
N PHE A 112 4.53 5.07 1.22
CA PHE A 112 4.12 5.83 2.39
C PHE A 112 4.10 7.32 2.06
N ASN A 113 2.92 7.93 2.08
CA ASN A 113 2.81 9.39 2.11
C ASN A 113 2.83 9.87 3.57
N LEU A 114 4.00 10.23 4.05
CA LEU A 114 4.29 10.80 5.37
C LEU A 114 3.75 12.24 5.53
N GLY A 115 3.30 12.89 4.45
CA GLY A 115 3.02 14.33 4.37
C GLY A 115 1.55 14.64 4.24
N LYS A 116 0.78 13.68 3.73
CA LYS A 116 -0.66 13.58 3.94
C LYS A 116 -0.96 12.92 5.27
N LYS A 117 -0.64 13.67 6.32
CA LYS A 117 -1.43 13.68 7.54
C LYS A 117 -1.80 15.14 7.74
N GLU A 118 -3.03 15.52 7.37
CA GLU A 118 -3.67 16.62 8.10
C GLU A 118 -3.37 16.38 9.56
N LYS A 119 -2.93 17.40 10.31
CA LYS A 119 -2.71 17.36 11.77
C LYS A 119 -3.74 16.41 12.41
N THR A 120 -3.40 15.13 12.56
CA THR A 120 -4.36 14.13 13.01
C THR A 120 -4.60 14.36 14.48
N CYS A 121 -3.57 14.83 15.16
CA CYS A 121 -3.63 15.21 16.54
C CYS A 121 -4.13 16.66 16.73
N SER A 122 -5.22 16.80 17.48
CA SER A 122 -5.70 18.04 18.06
C SER A 122 -5.78 17.90 19.57
N ASP A 123 -5.23 18.87 20.28
CA ASP A 123 -5.25 18.95 21.74
C ASP A 123 -5.93 20.27 22.15
N SER A 124 -6.84 20.22 23.12
CA SER A 124 -7.62 21.37 23.57
C SER A 124 -6.85 22.34 24.46
N ASP A 125 -5.78 21.90 25.13
CA ASP A 125 -5.02 22.74 26.07
C ASP A 125 -3.53 22.91 25.70
N ASN A 126 -3.05 22.17 24.69
CA ASN A 126 -1.67 22.17 24.24
C ASN A 126 -0.68 21.64 25.30
N GLY A 127 -1.09 20.68 26.12
CA GLY A 127 -0.28 20.09 27.17
C GLY A 127 -0.15 20.98 28.41
N ASP A 128 -1.19 21.78 28.71
CA ASP A 128 -1.25 22.57 29.95
C ASP A 128 -1.85 21.73 31.07
N ILE A 129 -0.99 21.19 31.94
CA ILE A 129 -1.36 20.35 33.10
C ILE A 129 -2.34 20.98 34.11
N TYR A 130 -2.57 22.29 34.02
CA TYR A 130 -3.52 23.01 34.88
C TYR A 130 -4.91 23.14 34.27
N LEU A 131 -5.04 22.91 32.97
CA LEU A 131 -6.30 22.80 32.27
C LEU A 131 -6.62 21.32 32.06
N ARG A 132 -7.89 21.01 31.84
CA ARG A 132 -8.28 19.64 31.49
C ARG A 132 -8.14 19.48 29.99
N GLY A 133 -7.24 18.62 29.57
CA GLY A 133 -6.97 18.31 28.17
C GLY A 133 -7.90 17.27 27.59
N LYS A 134 -8.20 17.46 26.31
CA LYS A 134 -8.79 16.46 25.42
C LYS A 134 -7.95 16.40 24.16
N CYS A 135 -7.37 15.23 23.92
CA CYS A 135 -6.62 14.93 22.72
C CYS A 135 -7.46 14.07 21.77
N VAL A 136 -7.45 14.40 20.49
CA VAL A 136 -8.18 13.70 19.43
C VAL A 136 -7.18 13.35 18.34
N ASP A 137 -7.17 12.09 17.91
CA ASP A 137 -6.39 11.63 16.77
C ASP A 137 -7.02 10.41 16.08
N ARG A 138 -6.27 9.79 15.17
CA ARG A 138 -6.74 8.58 14.47
C ARG A 138 -6.88 7.35 15.37
N PHE A 139 -6.18 7.30 16.50
CA PHE A 139 -6.25 6.20 17.47
C PHE A 139 -7.37 6.43 18.51
N TYR A 140 -7.69 7.69 18.78
CA TYR A 140 -8.74 8.17 19.68
C TYR A 140 -9.74 9.05 18.89
N PRO A 141 -10.56 8.46 18.01
CA PRO A 141 -11.46 9.22 17.13
C PRO A 141 -12.56 9.98 17.90
N ASP A 142 -12.99 9.46 19.04
CA ASP A 142 -13.94 10.13 19.95
C ASP A 142 -13.24 11.08 20.95
N GLY A 143 -11.91 11.11 20.90
CA GLY A 143 -11.00 11.78 21.80
C GLY A 143 -10.78 11.06 23.13
N THR A 144 -9.63 11.32 23.73
CA THR A 144 -9.21 10.86 25.05
C THR A 144 -9.00 12.06 25.95
N GLU A 145 -9.46 11.98 27.19
CA GLU A 145 -9.41 13.07 28.17
C GLU A 145 -8.42 12.76 29.28
N ASP A 146 -7.84 13.80 29.83
CA ASP A 146 -7.00 13.71 31.00
C ASP A 146 -7.77 13.14 32.20
N PHE A 147 -7.08 12.30 32.97
CA PHE A 147 -7.65 11.72 34.16
C PHE A 147 -6.63 11.56 35.29
N CYS A 148 -7.13 11.63 36.51
CA CYS A 148 -6.33 11.45 37.71
C CYS A 148 -6.28 9.99 38.15
N ASP A 149 -5.09 9.52 38.51
CA ASP A 149 -4.81 8.24 39.12
C ASP A 149 -3.99 8.47 40.41
N PHE A 150 -4.72 8.54 41.54
CA PHE A 150 -4.19 8.99 42.83
C PHE A 150 -3.54 10.39 42.73
N ASN A 151 -2.23 10.48 42.97
CA ASN A 151 -1.46 11.73 42.88
C ASN A 151 -0.83 11.94 41.50
N ASN A 152 -1.16 11.11 40.52
CA ASN A 152 -0.62 11.24 39.16
C ASN A 152 -1.71 11.69 38.19
N LEU A 153 -1.39 12.65 37.34
CA LEU A 153 -2.16 12.98 36.15
C LEU A 153 -1.74 12.05 35.01
N LYS A 154 -2.71 11.41 34.36
CA LYS A 154 -2.53 10.74 33.07
C LYS A 154 -2.98 11.73 32.00
N GLU A 155 -2.01 12.44 31.45
CA GLU A 155 -2.20 13.50 30.48
C GLU A 155 -2.11 12.93 29.06
N TYR A 156 -3.00 13.36 28.17
CA TYR A 156 -2.93 13.06 26.75
C TYR A 156 -2.75 14.35 25.97
N ASN A 157 -1.61 14.48 25.29
CA ASN A 157 -1.31 15.65 24.48
C ASN A 157 -0.70 15.24 23.14
N CYS A 158 -0.70 16.18 22.19
CA CYS A 158 -0.09 15.94 20.89
C CYS A 158 1.44 15.93 21.01
N GLY A 159 2.02 14.76 20.76
CA GLY A 159 3.46 14.58 20.79
C GLY A 159 3.95 13.70 19.65
N TYR A 160 5.23 13.86 19.29
CA TYR A 160 5.87 13.05 18.26
C TYR A 160 6.34 11.72 18.85
N ASP A 161 5.93 10.62 18.22
CA ASP A 161 6.33 9.26 18.57
C ASP A 161 7.31 8.70 17.54
N ALA A 162 8.51 8.41 18.00
CA ALA A 162 9.59 7.89 17.17
C ALA A 162 9.37 6.43 16.73
N TYR A 163 8.50 5.65 17.38
CA TYR A 163 8.23 4.25 17.02
C TYR A 163 7.33 4.14 15.79
N ILE A 164 6.41 5.09 15.61
CA ILE A 164 5.45 5.11 14.49
C ILE A 164 5.67 6.29 13.54
N ASP A 165 6.70 7.10 13.80
CA ASP A 165 7.10 8.29 13.03
C ASP A 165 5.92 9.25 12.75
N GLU A 166 5.15 9.59 13.78
CA GLU A 166 3.94 10.43 13.67
C GLU A 166 3.69 11.29 14.93
N VAL A 167 3.04 12.45 14.75
CA VAL A 167 2.45 13.22 15.85
C VAL A 167 1.06 12.67 16.18
N HIS A 168 0.88 12.18 17.41
CA HIS A 168 -0.37 11.57 17.87
C HIS A 168 -0.58 11.83 19.38
N CYS A 169 -1.71 11.37 19.92
CA CYS A 169 -2.05 11.53 21.33
C CYS A 169 -1.19 10.62 22.19
N LEU A 170 -0.16 11.21 22.79
CA LEU A 170 0.74 10.50 23.68
C LEU A 170 0.29 10.61 25.13
N LYS A 171 0.28 9.46 25.80
CA LYS A 171 0.02 9.40 27.23
C LYS A 171 1.29 9.73 28.00
N GLN A 172 1.22 10.75 28.83
CA GLN A 172 2.25 11.11 29.80
C GLN A 172 1.73 10.87 31.23
N VAL A 173 2.66 10.61 32.15
CA VAL A 173 2.34 10.46 33.57
C VAL A 173 3.06 11.57 34.31
N VAL A 174 2.29 12.49 34.89
CA VAL A 174 2.81 13.64 35.62
C VAL A 174 2.49 13.46 37.10
N GLU A 175 3.49 13.57 37.97
CA GLU A 175 3.29 13.56 39.42
C GLU A 175 2.80 14.94 39.88
N CYS A 176 1.60 15.01 40.45
CA CYS A 176 1.04 16.25 41.00
C CYS A 176 1.42 16.38 42.47
N GLY A 177 2.34 17.31 42.79
CA GLY A 177 2.87 17.47 44.16
C GLY A 177 1.81 17.80 45.23
N ASP A 178 0.74 18.51 44.87
CA ASP A 178 -0.37 18.87 45.77
C ASP A 178 -1.65 18.04 45.53
N GLY A 179 -1.54 16.96 44.75
CA GLY A 179 -2.65 16.07 44.39
C GLY A 179 -3.27 16.36 43.02
N CYS A 180 -4.07 15.41 42.53
CA CYS A 180 -4.76 15.49 41.24
C CYS A 180 -6.27 15.49 41.47
N GLY A 181 -7.01 16.36 40.78
CA GLY A 181 -8.46 16.45 40.88
C GLY A 181 -9.09 16.89 39.55
N SER A 182 -10.26 16.34 39.22
CA SER A 182 -11.03 16.71 38.02
C SER A 182 -10.26 16.61 36.68
N GLY A 183 -9.24 15.75 36.61
CA GLY A 183 -8.41 15.59 35.40
C GLY A 183 -7.35 16.67 35.22
N ALA A 184 -6.92 17.34 36.30
CA ALA A 184 -5.80 18.29 36.29
C ALA A 184 -5.00 18.22 37.61
N CYS A 185 -3.76 18.71 37.59
CA CYS A 185 -3.00 18.88 38.84
C CYS A 185 -3.58 20.04 39.66
N ILE A 186 -3.69 19.86 40.97
CA ILE A 186 -4.13 20.90 41.89
C ILE A 186 -2.97 21.89 42.06
N ALA A 187 -3.09 23.09 41.50
CA ALA A 187 -2.21 24.21 41.81
C ALA A 187 -2.67 24.87 43.12
N LYS A 188 -1.74 25.14 44.03
CA LYS A 188 -1.98 25.98 45.21
C LYS A 188 -2.13 27.45 44.86
#